data_AF-A0A954VYT2-F1
#
_entry.id   AF-A0A954VYT2-F1
#
_cell.length_a   1.000
_cell.length_b   1.000
_cell.length_c   1.000
_cell.angle_alpha   90.00
_cell.angle_beta   90.00
_cell.angle_gamma   90.00
#
_symmetry.space_group_name_H-M   'P 1'
#
loop_
_entity.id
_entity.type
_entity.pdbx_description
1 polymer ?
#
loop_
_entity_poly.entity_id
_entity_poly.type
_entity_poly.pdbx_seq_one_letter_code
_entity_poly.pdbx_strand_id
1 'polypeptide(L)'
;MTIHIHRLAGCRPTPLALYLKALGILRIVAEQADPQCRGWWQDEQFCLMTKLSKKEIEAFFLSGYEPTPCISPWNKGAGFFQENDKGLAPIESSVASRFEPLRFAIQQAREPLDEISDADAIIRSIKACTKTNRAFQSPEQRVRWCRERGQRVSYFCLDSNWLGVR
;
A
#
# COMPACT_ATOMS: atom_id res chain seq x y z
N MET A 1 29.31 5.97 25.56
CA MET A 1 28.23 6.35 24.64
C MET A 1 27.08 6.89 25.48
N THR A 2 26.58 8.09 25.16
CA THR A 2 25.44 8.67 25.88
C THR A 2 24.17 8.11 25.27
N ILE A 3 23.25 7.62 26.11
CA ILE A 3 21.94 7.13 25.68
C ILE A 3 20.91 8.21 25.99
N HIS A 4 20.06 8.49 25.00
CA HIS A 4 18.98 9.47 25.09
C HIS A 4 17.63 8.75 25.07
N ILE A 5 16.68 9.26 25.85
CA ILE A 5 15.28 8.80 25.84
C ILE A 5 14.40 9.94 25.32
N HIS A 6 13.74 9.70 24.19
CA HIS A 6 12.82 10.64 23.55
C HIS A 6 11.38 10.25 23.85
N ARG A 7 10.62 11.16 24.43
CA ARG A 7 9.19 10.96 24.71
C ARG A 7 8.36 11.54 23.56
N LEU A 8 7.72 10.67 22.80
CA LEU A 8 6.90 11.01 21.63
C LEU A 8 5.41 10.99 22.02
N ALA A 9 4.92 12.09 22.59
CA ALA A 9 3.53 12.19 23.06
C ALA A 9 2.47 12.01 21.95
N GLY A 10 2.84 12.26 20.70
CA GLY A 10 1.98 12.04 19.53
C GLY A 10 1.94 10.58 19.01
N CYS A 11 2.43 9.61 19.78
CA CYS A 11 2.55 8.20 19.41
C CYS A 11 1.98 7.28 20.50
N ARG A 12 0.73 7.54 20.90
CA ARG A 12 0.03 6.77 21.95
C ARG A 12 -0.30 5.33 21.48
N PRO A 13 -0.53 4.37 22.40
CA PRO A 13 -0.95 3.01 22.02
C PRO A 13 -2.30 2.96 21.29
N THR A 14 -3.18 3.93 21.55
CA THR A 14 -4.50 4.06 20.92
C THR A 14 -4.74 5.50 20.47
N PRO A 15 -5.36 5.73 19.29
CA PRO A 15 -5.87 4.75 18.32
C PRO A 15 -4.78 4.06 17.48
N LEU A 16 -5.16 3.03 16.71
CA LEU A 16 -4.25 2.20 15.90
C LEU A 16 -3.28 3.01 15.02
N ALA A 17 -3.73 4.14 14.46
CA ALA A 17 -2.88 5.00 13.65
C ALA A 17 -1.66 5.54 14.42
N LEU A 18 -1.82 5.89 15.70
CA LEU A 18 -0.71 6.38 16.53
C LEU A 18 0.25 5.26 16.93
N TYR A 19 -0.29 4.06 17.16
CA TYR A 19 0.49 2.85 17.41
C TYR A 19 1.39 2.52 16.21
N LEU A 20 0.82 2.50 15.00
CA LEU A 20 1.56 2.23 13.77
C LEU A 20 2.61 3.31 13.48
N LYS A 21 2.31 4.58 13.79
CA LYS A 21 3.30 5.66 13.70
C LYS A 21 4.50 5.40 14.61
N ALA A 22 4.26 4.98 15.85
CA ALA A 22 5.33 4.64 16.80
C ALA A 22 6.22 3.50 16.29
N LEU A 23 5.59 2.43 15.80
CA LEU A 23 6.31 1.28 15.23
C LEU A 23 7.09 1.67 13.97
N GLY A 24 6.54 2.53 13.12
CA GLY A 24 7.22 3.06 11.95
C GLY A 24 8.48 3.83 12.33
N ILE A 25 8.39 4.71 13.34
CA ILE A 25 9.55 5.44 13.86
C ILE A 25 10.61 4.48 14.40
N LEU A 26 10.21 3.50 15.23
CA LEU A 26 11.14 2.51 15.78
C LEU A 26 11.84 1.72 14.68
N ARG A 27 11.08 1.21 13.71
CA ARG A 27 11.60 0.46 12.57
C ARG A 27 12.62 1.29 11.78
N ILE A 28 12.25 2.51 11.38
CA ILE A 28 13.10 3.38 10.56
C ILE A 28 14.41 3.71 11.29
N VAL A 29 14.33 4.09 12.58
CA VAL A 29 15.54 4.42 13.36
C VAL A 29 16.41 3.18 13.56
N ALA A 30 15.81 2.02 13.86
CA ALA A 30 16.54 0.77 14.05
C ALA A 30 17.28 0.32 12.78
N GLU A 31 16.61 0.39 11.63
CA GLU A 31 17.16 -0.08 10.35
C GLU A 31 18.21 0.88 9.78
N GLN A 32 18.03 2.19 9.93
CA GLN A 32 18.80 3.18 9.15
C GLN A 32 19.78 4.03 9.96
N ALA A 33 19.69 4.05 11.30
CA ALA A 33 20.51 4.96 12.11
C ALA A 33 21.11 4.33 13.38
N ASP A 34 20.33 3.55 14.13
CA ASP A 34 20.74 2.94 15.38
C ASP A 34 20.12 1.56 15.62
N PRO A 35 20.79 0.47 15.19
CA PRO A 35 20.30 -0.90 15.38
C PRO A 35 20.08 -1.31 16.85
N GLN A 36 20.65 -0.57 17.79
CA GLN A 36 20.50 -0.82 19.23
C GLN A 36 19.35 -0.03 19.86
N CYS A 37 18.61 0.77 19.08
CA CYS A 37 17.49 1.52 19.64
C CYS A 37 16.41 0.57 20.19
N ARG A 38 15.69 1.03 21.22
CA ARG A 38 14.59 0.30 21.85
C ARG A 38 13.40 1.23 22.00
N GLY A 39 12.20 0.66 21.93
CA GLY A 39 10.96 1.40 22.06
C GLY A 39 10.01 0.71 23.03
N TRP A 40 9.31 1.49 23.85
CA TRP A 40 8.22 1.01 24.70
C TRP A 40 7.20 2.13 24.91
N TRP A 41 6.02 1.80 25.42
CA TRP A 41 5.05 2.80 25.86
C TRP A 41 5.12 2.98 27.37
N GLN A 42 5.05 4.24 27.80
CA GLN A 42 4.96 4.63 29.20
C GLN A 42 4.05 5.86 29.30
N ASP A 43 3.10 5.87 30.23
CA ASP A 43 2.20 7.00 30.51
C ASP A 43 1.52 7.55 29.25
N GLU A 44 0.97 6.65 28.41
CA GLU A 44 0.32 6.99 27.13
C GLU A 44 1.25 7.60 26.07
N GLN A 45 2.56 7.49 26.20
CA GLN A 45 3.54 8.05 25.26
C GLN A 45 4.50 6.96 24.78
N PHE A 46 4.98 7.06 23.54
CA PHE A 46 6.04 6.19 23.08
C PHE A 46 7.41 6.75 23.50
N CYS A 47 8.19 5.95 24.21
CA CYS A 47 9.55 6.23 24.62
C CYS A 47 10.52 5.54 23.64
N LEU A 48 11.35 6.33 22.95
CA LEU A 48 12.42 5.84 22.08
C LEU A 48 13.78 6.05 22.77
N MET A 49 14.48 4.96 23.04
CA MET A 49 15.84 4.96 23.57
C MET A 49 16.84 4.73 22.42
N THR A 50 17.80 5.63 22.26
CA THR A 50 18.80 5.58 21.18
C THR A 50 20.06 6.37 21.56
N LYS A 51 21.18 6.11 20.87
CA LYS A 51 22.39 6.95 20.96
C LYS A 51 22.22 8.35 20.34
N LEU A 52 21.19 8.57 19.54
CA LEU A 52 20.97 9.84 18.83
C LEU A 52 20.37 10.88 19.79
N SER A 53 21.00 12.05 19.85
CA SER A 53 20.44 13.24 20.48
C SER A 53 19.23 13.77 19.71
N LYS A 54 18.50 14.72 20.30
CA LYS A 54 17.33 15.32 19.67
C LYS A 54 17.65 15.94 18.31
N LYS A 55 18.76 16.69 18.23
CA LYS A 55 19.20 17.35 16.98
C LYS A 55 19.57 16.33 15.90
N GLU A 56 20.19 15.22 16.29
CA GLU A 56 20.58 14.16 15.35
C GLU A 56 19.36 13.39 14.82
N ILE A 57 18.36 13.11 15.65
CA ILE A 57 17.08 12.53 15.20
C ILE A 57 16.36 13.45 14.22
N GLU A 58 16.30 14.75 14.50
CA GLU A 58 15.66 15.73 13.62
C GLU A 58 16.39 15.81 12.27
N ALA A 59 17.73 15.88 12.30
CA ALA A 59 18.55 15.87 11.09
C ALA A 59 18.40 14.57 10.28
N PHE A 60 18.31 13.43 10.97
CA PHE A 60 18.05 12.14 10.35
C PHE A 60 16.71 12.16 9.60
N PHE A 61 15.60 12.49 10.25
CA PHE A 61 14.30 12.49 9.56
C PHE A 61 14.18 13.54 8.45
N LEU A 62 14.85 14.69 8.59
CA LEU A 62 14.78 15.76 7.61
C LEU A 62 15.61 15.46 6.35
N SER A 63 16.78 14.85 6.52
CA SER A 63 17.78 14.76 5.45
C SER A 63 18.31 13.36 5.20
N GLY A 64 18.44 12.54 6.25
CA GLY A 64 19.06 11.21 6.19
C GLY A 64 18.09 10.05 5.95
N TYR A 65 16.80 10.23 6.25
CA TYR A 65 15.78 9.19 6.12
C TYR A 65 15.62 8.75 4.67
N GLU A 66 15.78 7.45 4.44
CA GLU A 66 15.57 6.80 3.16
C GLU A 66 14.17 6.14 3.13
N PRO A 67 13.23 6.59 2.29
CA PRO A 67 11.92 5.97 2.23
C PRO A 67 11.98 4.51 1.80
N THR A 68 11.30 3.63 2.55
CA THR A 68 11.12 2.23 2.13
C THR A 68 10.37 2.20 0.80
N PRO A 69 10.87 1.51 -0.25
CA PRO A 69 10.28 1.49 -1.58
C PRO A 69 9.02 0.61 -1.65
N CYS A 70 7.95 1.05 -1.00
CA CYS A 70 6.64 0.40 -1.05
C CYS A 70 5.79 1.04 -2.16
N ILE A 71 5.73 0.37 -3.31
CA ILE A 71 5.03 0.85 -4.51
C ILE A 71 3.96 -0.16 -4.95
N SER A 72 3.01 0.29 -5.77
CA SER A 72 1.94 -0.55 -6.31
C SER A 72 1.69 -0.23 -7.78
N PRO A 73 2.60 -0.63 -8.69
CA PRO A 73 2.55 -0.26 -10.10
C PRO A 73 1.27 -0.70 -10.83
N TRP A 74 0.61 -1.75 -10.36
CA TRP A 74 -0.66 -2.24 -10.91
C TRP A 74 -1.86 -1.31 -10.62
N ASN A 75 -1.71 -0.34 -9.70
CA ASN A 75 -2.78 0.59 -9.38
C ASN A 75 -2.78 1.75 -10.38
N LYS A 76 -3.86 1.89 -11.17
CA LYS A 76 -4.00 2.98 -12.15
C LYS A 76 -3.82 4.38 -11.57
N GLY A 77 -4.18 4.59 -10.30
CA GLY A 77 -4.03 5.86 -9.59
C GLY A 77 -2.65 6.10 -8.97
N ALA A 78 -1.70 5.18 -9.12
CA ALA A 78 -0.36 5.28 -8.53
C ALA A 78 0.67 6.04 -9.39
N GLY A 79 0.25 6.64 -10.51
CA GLY A 79 1.11 7.48 -11.36
C GLY A 79 1.92 6.74 -12.43
N PHE A 80 1.94 5.40 -12.42
CA PHE A 80 2.77 4.60 -13.33
C PHE A 80 2.32 4.62 -14.80
N PHE A 81 1.02 4.82 -15.05
CA PHE A 81 0.43 4.81 -16.40
C PHE A 81 0.36 6.21 -17.07
N GLN A 82 0.97 7.22 -16.46
CA GLN A 82 1.05 8.57 -17.00
C GLN A 82 2.50 8.96 -17.19
N GLU A 83 2.81 9.60 -18.31
CA GLU A 83 4.08 10.29 -18.46
C GLU A 83 4.13 11.51 -17.56
N ASN A 84 5.27 11.76 -16.92
CA ASN A 84 5.49 12.92 -16.03
C ASN A 84 4.44 13.08 -14.93
N ASP A 85 4.03 11.97 -14.29
CA ASP A 85 3.13 12.00 -13.14
C ASP A 85 3.64 12.93 -12.03
N LYS A 86 2.75 13.76 -11.47
CA LYS A 86 3.13 14.79 -10.48
C LYS A 86 3.70 14.22 -9.18
N GLY A 87 3.38 12.97 -8.85
CA GLY A 87 3.89 12.28 -7.66
C GLY A 87 5.21 11.57 -7.92
N LEU A 88 5.32 10.86 -9.03
CA LEU A 88 6.52 10.06 -9.35
C LEU A 88 7.65 10.87 -9.99
N ALA A 89 7.33 11.78 -10.91
CA ALA A 89 8.35 12.51 -11.69
C ALA A 89 9.36 13.28 -10.81
N PRO A 90 8.95 13.96 -9.71
CA PRO A 90 9.92 14.63 -8.82
C PRO A 90 10.88 13.66 -8.13
N ILE A 91 10.44 12.43 -7.86
CA ILE A 91 11.27 11.38 -7.24
C ILE A 91 12.23 10.82 -8.28
N GLU A 92 11.73 10.49 -9.47
CA GLU A 92 12.51 9.99 -10.61
C GLU A 92 13.62 10.97 -11.01
N SER A 93 13.34 12.28 -11.03
CA SER A 93 14.33 13.32 -11.39
C SER A 93 15.21 13.78 -10.23
N SER A 94 14.92 13.38 -8.99
CA SER A 94 15.67 13.86 -7.84
C SER A 94 17.07 13.28 -7.80
N VAL A 95 18.06 14.12 -7.49
CA VAL A 95 19.47 13.72 -7.30
C VAL A 95 19.81 13.31 -5.85
N ALA A 96 18.86 13.47 -4.92
CA ALA A 96 19.09 13.08 -3.52
C ALA A 96 19.35 11.57 -3.40
N SER A 97 20.42 11.20 -2.68
CA SER A 97 20.83 9.81 -2.47
C SER A 97 19.74 8.99 -1.76
N ARG A 98 19.05 9.57 -0.78
CA ARG A 98 17.95 8.92 -0.03
C ARG A 98 16.76 8.46 -0.88
N PHE A 99 16.68 8.86 -2.14
CA PHE A 99 15.61 8.39 -3.05
C PHE A 99 16.13 7.39 -4.07
N GLU A 100 17.42 7.02 -4.03
CA GLU A 100 18.00 6.08 -5.00
C GLU A 100 17.27 4.73 -5.00
N PRO A 101 16.99 4.09 -3.85
CA PRO A 101 16.30 2.79 -3.87
C PRO A 101 14.85 2.90 -4.34
N LEU A 102 14.20 4.05 -4.06
CA LEU A 102 12.86 4.32 -4.55
C LEU A 102 12.84 4.57 -6.07
N ARG A 103 13.81 5.32 -6.61
CA ARG A 103 13.97 5.49 -8.06
C ARG A 103 14.22 4.16 -8.75
N PHE A 104 15.12 3.34 -8.19
CA PHE A 104 15.40 2.00 -8.69
C PHE A 104 14.13 1.14 -8.70
N ALA A 105 13.38 1.12 -7.60
CA ALA A 105 12.13 0.37 -7.52
C ALA A 105 11.09 0.85 -8.54
N ILE A 106 10.94 2.17 -8.74
CA ILE A 106 10.04 2.73 -9.76
C ILE A 106 10.46 2.27 -11.16
N GLN A 107 11.75 2.32 -11.48
CA GLN A 107 12.26 1.88 -12.78
C GLN A 107 11.96 0.39 -13.04
N GLN A 108 12.27 -0.47 -12.07
CA GLN A 108 12.00 -1.92 -12.15
C GLN A 108 10.50 -2.21 -12.27
N ALA A 109 9.67 -1.43 -11.58
CA ALA A 109 8.24 -1.58 -11.63
C ALA A 109 7.61 -1.15 -12.97
N ARG A 110 8.32 -0.35 -13.79
CA ARG A 110 7.85 0.05 -15.12
C ARG A 110 8.04 -1.03 -16.19
N GLU A 111 9.07 -1.85 -16.06
CA GLU A 111 9.42 -2.89 -17.06
C GLU A 111 8.25 -3.83 -17.42
N PRO A 112 7.49 -4.41 -16.47
CA PRO A 112 6.38 -5.31 -16.81
C PRO A 112 5.04 -4.61 -17.06
N LEU A 113 4.97 -3.27 -17.08
CA LEU A 113 3.67 -2.57 -17.13
C LEU A 113 2.93 -2.76 -18.44
N ASP A 114 3.65 -2.86 -19.56
CA ASP A 114 3.04 -3.05 -20.88
C ASP A 114 2.33 -4.40 -20.94
N GLU A 115 2.96 -5.47 -20.44
CA GLU A 115 2.35 -6.80 -20.35
C GLU A 115 1.09 -6.80 -19.48
N ILE A 116 1.13 -6.09 -18.35
CA ILE A 116 -0.03 -5.94 -17.45
C ILE A 116 -1.16 -5.17 -18.15
N SER A 117 -0.82 -4.12 -18.89
CA SER A 117 -1.78 -3.29 -19.64
C SER A 117 -2.45 -4.09 -20.75
N ASP A 118 -1.68 -4.86 -21.51
CA ASP A 118 -2.18 -5.73 -22.58
C ASP A 118 -3.11 -6.81 -22.04
N ALA A 119 -2.72 -7.47 -20.94
CA ALA A 119 -3.56 -8.46 -20.27
C ALA A 119 -4.88 -7.84 -19.77
N ASP A 120 -4.85 -6.64 -19.19
CA ASP A 120 -6.05 -5.91 -18.75
C ASP A 120 -6.94 -5.51 -19.95
N ALA A 121 -6.36 -5.13 -21.09
CA ALA A 121 -7.09 -4.84 -22.33
C ALA A 121 -7.82 -6.10 -22.86
N ILE A 122 -7.16 -7.26 -22.87
CA ILE A 122 -7.76 -8.54 -23.25
C ILE A 122 -8.91 -8.90 -22.29
N ILE A 123 -8.70 -8.80 -20.98
CA ILE A 123 -9.75 -9.09 -20.00
C ILE A 123 -10.95 -8.15 -20.18
N ARG A 124 -10.71 -6.87 -20.49
CA ARG A 124 -11.78 -5.91 -20.77
C ARG A 124 -12.55 -6.23 -22.04
N SER A 125 -11.89 -6.65 -23.12
CA SER A 125 -12.59 -7.02 -24.36
C SER A 125 -13.50 -8.25 -24.15
N ILE A 126 -13.03 -9.25 -23.39
CA ILE A 126 -13.83 -10.42 -22.98
C ILE A 126 -15.02 -9.99 -22.13
N LYS A 127 -14.81 -9.13 -21.12
CA LYS A 127 -15.88 -8.59 -20.28
C LYS A 127 -16.90 -7.78 -21.08
N ALA A 128 -16.45 -7.01 -22.07
CA ALA A 128 -17.33 -6.23 -22.94
C ALA A 128 -18.22 -7.13 -23.78
N CYS A 129 -17.65 -8.14 -24.44
CA CYS A 129 -18.38 -9.15 -25.21
C CYS A 129 -19.45 -9.87 -24.36
N THR A 130 -19.10 -10.23 -23.12
CA THR A 130 -20.04 -10.91 -22.20
C THR A 130 -21.19 -10.01 -21.74
N LYS A 131 -20.98 -8.68 -21.67
CA LYS A 131 -22.03 -7.72 -21.30
C LYS A 131 -23.02 -7.48 -22.45
N THR A 132 -22.54 -7.39 -23.68
CA THR A 132 -23.37 -7.11 -24.88
C THR A 132 -24.03 -8.37 -25.44
N ASN A 133 -23.37 -9.52 -25.37
CA ASN A 133 -23.90 -10.79 -25.88
C ASN A 133 -24.10 -11.80 -24.75
N ARG A 134 -25.30 -11.80 -24.14
CA ARG A 134 -25.69 -12.80 -23.12
C ARG A 134 -25.78 -14.23 -23.68
N ALA A 135 -25.68 -14.43 -25.00
CA ALA A 135 -25.61 -15.74 -25.63
C ALA A 135 -24.19 -16.33 -25.66
N PHE A 136 -23.14 -15.53 -25.36
CA PHE A 136 -21.75 -16.02 -25.29
C PHE A 136 -21.52 -17.04 -24.17
N GLN A 137 -22.43 -17.13 -23.20
CA GLN A 137 -22.40 -18.18 -22.20
C GLN A 137 -23.26 -19.35 -22.69
N SER A 138 -22.64 -20.47 -23.04
CA SER A 138 -23.40 -21.71 -23.28
C SER A 138 -24.22 -22.07 -22.02
N PRO A 139 -25.34 -22.80 -22.13
CA PRO A 139 -26.08 -23.28 -20.97
C PRO A 139 -25.17 -24.01 -19.95
N GLU A 140 -24.17 -24.75 -20.41
CA GLU A 140 -23.19 -25.44 -19.57
C GLU A 140 -22.25 -24.47 -18.84
N GLN A 141 -21.78 -23.41 -19.52
CA GLN A 141 -20.97 -22.36 -18.90
C GLN A 141 -21.76 -21.58 -17.84
N ARG A 142 -23.05 -21.35 -18.07
CA ARG A 142 -23.96 -20.73 -17.07
C ARG A 142 -24.17 -21.64 -15.87
N VAL A 143 -24.43 -22.93 -16.09
CA VAL A 143 -24.59 -23.91 -15.01
C VAL A 143 -23.29 -24.05 -14.22
N ARG A 144 -22.13 -24.12 -14.87
CA ARG A 144 -20.82 -24.17 -14.21
C ARG A 144 -20.56 -22.90 -13.39
N TRP A 145 -20.80 -21.72 -13.96
CA TRP A 145 -20.64 -20.44 -13.26
C TRP A 145 -21.57 -20.32 -12.03
N CYS A 146 -22.81 -20.80 -12.14
CA CYS A 146 -23.75 -20.87 -11.01
C CYS A 146 -23.34 -21.94 -9.98
N ARG A 147 -22.81 -23.10 -10.39
CA ARG A 147 -22.34 -24.17 -9.47
C ARG A 147 -21.12 -23.73 -8.68
N GLU A 148 -20.17 -23.07 -9.34
CA GLU A 148 -18.91 -22.62 -8.75
C GLU A 148 -19.10 -21.39 -7.83
N ARG A 149 -20.06 -20.50 -8.13
CA ARG A 149 -20.40 -19.36 -7.25
C ARG A 149 -21.45 -19.69 -6.19
N GLY A 150 -22.33 -20.65 -6.43
CA GLY A 150 -23.32 -21.13 -5.46
C GLY A 150 -22.68 -21.79 -4.23
N GLN A 151 -21.42 -22.21 -4.31
CA GLN A 151 -20.64 -22.65 -3.15
C GLN A 151 -19.96 -21.51 -2.37
N ARG A 152 -19.95 -20.27 -2.89
CA ARG A 152 -19.20 -19.16 -2.27
C ARG A 152 -20.03 -17.90 -1.94
N VAL A 153 -21.31 -17.86 -2.29
CA VAL A 153 -22.21 -16.74 -1.92
C VAL A 153 -23.55 -17.30 -1.38
N SER A 154 -23.50 -17.88 -0.19
CA SER A 154 -24.68 -18.24 0.62
C SER A 154 -25.11 -17.14 1.59
N TYR A 155 -24.65 -15.90 1.40
CA TYR A 155 -25.15 -14.73 2.13
C TYR A 155 -25.29 -13.56 1.15
N PHE A 156 -26.48 -13.45 0.55
CA PHE A 156 -27.09 -12.31 -0.18
C PHE A 156 -27.92 -12.81 -1.37
N CYS A 157 -28.90 -13.65 -1.08
CA CYS A 157 -30.09 -13.76 -1.92
C CYS A 157 -31.27 -13.54 -0.98
N LEU A 158 -31.55 -12.26 -0.68
CA LEU A 158 -32.84 -11.90 -0.11
C LEU A 158 -33.84 -11.84 -1.26
N ASP A 159 -34.71 -12.82 -1.26
CA ASP A 159 -36.05 -12.88 -1.83
C ASP A 159 -36.53 -11.61 -2.53
N SER A 160 -36.56 -11.66 -3.87
CA SER A 160 -37.32 -10.72 -4.70
C SER A 160 -38.73 -11.24 -4.95
N ASN A 161 -39.47 -11.54 -3.88
CA ASN A 161 -40.90 -11.91 -3.98
C ASN A 161 -41.78 -11.15 -2.98
N TRP A 162 -41.44 -9.89 -2.73
CA TRP A 162 -42.35 -8.92 -2.13
C TRP A 162 -42.93 -8.02 -3.22
N LEU A 163 -44.16 -8.36 -3.65
CA LEU A 163 -45.28 -7.50 -4.10
C LEU A 163 -46.13 -8.22 -5.16
N GLY A 164 -47.31 -8.74 -4.77
CA GLY A 164 -48.25 -9.32 -5.75
C GLY A 164 -49.46 -10.12 -5.25
N VAL A 165 -50.16 -9.66 -4.21
CA VAL A 165 -51.64 -9.70 -4.01
C VAL A 165 -52.45 -10.89 -4.60
N ARG A 166 -52.88 -11.85 -3.77
CA ARG A 166 -54.25 -12.07 -3.23
C ARG A 166 -54.28 -13.33 -2.35
#